data_AF-A0A942K8A3-F1
#
_entry.id   AF-A0A942K8A3-F1
#
_cell.length_a   1.000
_cell.length_b   1.000
_cell.length_c   1.000
_cell.angle_alpha   90.00
_cell.angle_beta   90.00
_cell.angle_gamma   90.00
#
_symmetry.space_group_name_H-M   'P 1'
#
loop_
_entity.id
_entity.type
_entity.pdbx_description
1 polymer ?
#
loop_
_entity_poly.entity_id
_entity_poly.type
_entity_poly.pdbx_seq_one_letter_code
_entity_poly.pdbx_strand_id
1 'polypeptide(L)'
;MRRQGFSLVEVLVAIAVLGVVIGVLITVTASTLTFSARAISDAERLAELRDVTGYMSDNIRRARAVLTDTTVNGARCNIADGLSACFALVVPVERESDTINTYLVLAYRIQPRSELGALYKLADAWADANTFVIQEYRRVICGPSRPRKPEDPPPPYPPCSGSPAVPPTPLPTISGARPYLVLDGLAFDNLTQAFSYDPANRKLTLTLQVKQLHRGVVHFTPQSAPQTLQVVRRN
;
A
#
# COMPACT_ATOMS: atom_id res chain seq x y z
N MET A 1 7.26 -38.32 67.60
CA MET A 1 7.03 -37.34 66.52
C MET A 1 7.95 -36.15 66.72
N ARG A 2 9.11 -36.10 66.05
CA ARG A 2 10.01 -34.94 66.09
C ARG A 2 9.43 -33.85 65.20
N ARG A 3 9.04 -32.71 65.78
CA ARG A 3 8.74 -31.48 65.05
C ARG A 3 10.08 -30.89 64.57
N GLN A 4 10.46 -31.13 63.32
CA GLN A 4 11.52 -30.37 62.67
C GLN A 4 10.94 -29.00 62.29
N GLY A 5 11.26 -27.98 63.07
CA GLY A 5 10.99 -26.59 62.69
C GLY A 5 12.10 -26.12 61.75
N PHE A 6 11.71 -25.53 60.61
CA PHE A 6 12.66 -24.90 59.70
C PHE A 6 13.45 -23.81 60.42
N SER A 7 14.75 -23.75 60.16
CA SER A 7 15.56 -22.65 60.67
C SER A 7 15.19 -21.36 59.95
N LEU A 8 15.27 -20.23 60.65
CA LEU A 8 15.00 -18.90 60.07
C LEU A 8 15.85 -18.62 58.83
N VAL A 9 17.04 -19.23 58.75
CA VAL A 9 17.95 -19.18 57.60
C VAL A 9 17.36 -19.91 56.38
N GLU A 10 16.76 -21.08 56.54
CA GLU A 10 16.13 -21.82 55.43
C GLU A 10 14.94 -21.06 54.83
N VAL A 11 14.15 -20.38 55.66
CA VAL A 11 13.02 -19.55 55.18
C VAL A 11 13.53 -18.36 54.36
N LEU A 12 14.60 -17.70 54.82
CA LEU A 12 15.22 -16.59 54.10
C LEU A 12 15.81 -17.01 52.75
N VAL A 13 16.50 -18.15 52.71
CA VAL A 13 17.06 -18.72 51.48
C VAL A 13 15.93 -19.11 50.51
N ALA A 14 14.85 -19.72 51.01
CA ALA A 14 13.70 -20.08 50.18
C ALA A 14 13.04 -18.85 49.54
N ILE A 15 12.86 -17.76 50.28
CA ILE A 15 12.31 -16.50 49.76
C ILE A 15 13.25 -15.87 48.73
N ALA A 16 14.57 -15.88 48.97
CA ALA A 16 15.55 -15.35 48.03
C ALA A 16 15.57 -16.12 46.71
N VAL A 17 15.58 -17.46 46.76
CA VAL A 17 15.51 -18.32 45.57
C VAL A 17 14.19 -18.11 44.83
N LEU A 18 13.07 -18.02 45.55
CA LEU A 18 11.76 -17.74 44.95
C LEU A 18 11.74 -16.38 44.22
N GLY A 19 12.34 -15.34 44.82
CA GLY A 19 12.46 -14.02 44.20
C GLY A 19 13.26 -14.06 42.89
N VAL A 20 14.38 -14.79 42.86
CA VAL A 20 15.17 -14.99 41.65
C VAL A 20 14.37 -15.73 40.57
N VAL A 21 13.67 -16.81 40.93
CA VAL A 21 12.86 -17.60 39.99
C VAL A 21 11.72 -16.75 39.40
N ILE A 22 11.01 -15.98 40.23
CA ILE A 22 9.96 -15.07 39.77
C ILE A 22 10.53 -14.00 38.83
N GLY A 23 11.68 -13.41 39.18
CA GLY A 23 12.35 -12.42 38.32
C GLY A 23 12.69 -12.96 36.94
N VAL A 24 13.26 -14.17 36.87
CA VAL A 24 13.54 -14.85 35.59
C VAL A 24 12.25 -15.09 34.81
N LEU A 25 11.19 -15.56 35.48
CA LEU A 25 9.91 -15.87 34.83
C LEU A 25 9.21 -14.61 34.27
N ILE A 26 9.28 -13.48 34.97
CA ILE A 26 8.79 -12.19 34.47
C ILE A 26 9.59 -11.74 33.25
N THR A 27 10.92 -11.90 33.27
CA THR A 27 11.78 -11.47 32.17
C THR A 27 11.53 -12.30 30.91
N VAL A 28 11.35 -13.61 31.06
CA VAL A 28 10.99 -14.52 29.96
C VAL A 28 9.61 -14.16 29.41
N THR A 29 8.58 -14.00 30.25
CA THR A 29 7.23 -13.66 29.79
C THR A 29 7.18 -12.30 29.08
N ALA A 30 7.87 -11.28 29.59
CA ALA A 30 7.98 -9.97 28.93
C ALA A 30 8.69 -10.06 27.56
N SER A 31 9.74 -10.88 27.47
CA SER A 31 10.47 -11.12 26.21
C SER A 31 9.59 -11.85 25.19
N THR A 32 8.82 -12.86 25.62
CA THR A 32 7.89 -13.60 24.76
C THR A 32 6.76 -12.70 24.27
N LEU A 33 6.16 -11.87 25.13
CA LEU A 33 5.08 -10.96 24.76
C LEU A 33 5.55 -9.90 23.75
N THR A 34 6.74 -9.32 23.95
CA THR A 34 7.30 -8.32 23.02
C THR A 34 7.67 -8.94 21.68
N PHE A 35 8.21 -10.17 21.67
CA PHE A 35 8.46 -10.91 20.45
C PHE A 35 7.15 -11.23 19.70
N SER A 36 6.12 -11.69 20.42
CA SER A 36 4.82 -12.02 19.82
C SER A 36 4.13 -10.79 19.23
N ALA A 37 4.11 -9.66 19.94
CA ALA A 37 3.53 -8.42 19.43
C ALA A 37 4.26 -7.91 18.16
N ARG A 38 5.59 -8.06 18.11
CA ARG A 38 6.37 -7.74 16.92
C ARG A 38 6.05 -8.66 15.76
N ALA A 39 6.05 -9.98 15.99
CA ALA A 39 5.74 -10.96 14.95
C ALA A 39 4.33 -10.74 14.36
N ILE A 40 3.35 -10.36 15.20
CA ILE A 40 2.00 -9.99 14.74
C ILE A 40 2.04 -8.73 13.87
N SER A 41 2.69 -7.66 14.34
CA SER A 41 2.78 -6.41 13.57
C SER A 41 3.49 -6.62 12.22
N ASP A 42 4.58 -7.39 12.19
CA ASP A 42 5.31 -7.70 10.96
C ASP A 42 4.45 -8.55 10.01
N ALA A 43 3.67 -9.50 10.54
CA ALA A 43 2.76 -10.32 9.75
C ALA A 43 1.60 -9.49 9.16
N GLU A 44 1.01 -8.59 9.93
CA GLU A 44 -0.03 -7.66 9.47
C GLU A 44 0.50 -6.76 8.34
N ARG A 45 1.70 -6.21 8.49
CA ARG A 45 2.34 -5.39 7.46
C ARG A 45 2.68 -6.17 6.20
N LEU A 46 3.14 -7.41 6.34
CA LEU A 46 3.40 -8.26 5.19
C LEU A 46 2.10 -8.63 4.45
N ALA A 47 1.01 -8.84 5.21
CA ALA A 47 -0.32 -9.06 4.63
C ALA A 47 -0.81 -7.81 3.88
N GLU A 48 -0.72 -6.62 4.49
CA GLU A 48 -1.04 -5.34 3.83
C GLU A 48 -0.24 -5.16 2.53
N LEU A 49 1.07 -5.40 2.57
CA LEU A 49 1.94 -5.29 1.40
C LEU A 49 1.54 -6.29 0.31
N ARG A 50 1.20 -7.53 0.68
CA ARG A 50 0.72 -8.56 -0.25
C ARG A 50 -0.62 -8.19 -0.87
N ASP A 51 -1.54 -7.64 -0.09
CA ASP A 51 -2.86 -7.24 -0.56
C ASP A 51 -2.76 -6.05 -1.52
N VAL A 52 -1.94 -5.06 -1.18
CA VAL A 52 -1.65 -3.90 -2.04
C VAL A 52 -1.00 -4.34 -3.35
N THR A 53 0.05 -5.15 -3.29
CA THR A 53 0.75 -5.61 -4.50
C THR A 53 -0.13 -6.51 -5.35
N GLY A 54 -0.98 -7.34 -4.74
CA GLY A 54 -2.00 -8.13 -5.42
C GLY A 54 -3.04 -7.25 -6.13
N TYR A 55 -3.61 -6.29 -5.42
CA TYR A 55 -4.56 -5.32 -5.96
C TYR A 55 -3.98 -4.55 -7.16
N MET A 56 -2.78 -3.99 -7.01
CA MET A 56 -2.10 -3.27 -8.09
C MET A 56 -1.80 -4.21 -9.26
N SER A 57 -1.30 -5.43 -9.00
CA SER A 57 -1.02 -6.43 -10.03
C SER A 57 -2.26 -6.78 -10.85
N ASP A 58 -3.42 -6.96 -10.20
CA ASP A 58 -4.65 -7.29 -10.90
C ASP A 58 -5.11 -6.14 -11.80
N ASN A 59 -4.96 -4.89 -11.33
CA ASN A 59 -5.22 -3.69 -12.12
C ASN A 59 -4.26 -3.58 -13.31
N ILE A 60 -2.98 -3.88 -13.13
CA ILE A 60 -1.96 -3.87 -14.18
C ILE A 60 -2.24 -4.96 -15.22
N ARG A 61 -2.56 -6.18 -14.78
CA ARG A 61 -2.84 -7.32 -15.68
C ARG A 61 -4.01 -7.03 -16.61
N ARG A 62 -5.07 -6.40 -16.08
CA ARG A 62 -6.27 -6.06 -16.85
C ARG A 62 -6.17 -4.73 -17.60
N ALA A 63 -5.17 -3.91 -17.32
CA ALA A 63 -4.99 -2.62 -17.96
C ALA A 63 -4.89 -2.79 -19.49
N ARG A 64 -5.59 -1.91 -20.22
CA ARG A 64 -5.49 -1.82 -21.68
C ARG A 64 -4.30 -0.96 -22.11
N ALA A 65 -3.93 0.02 -21.29
CA ALA A 65 -2.76 0.87 -21.51
C ALA A 65 -2.09 1.21 -20.18
N VAL A 66 -0.77 1.39 -20.24
CA VAL A 66 0.07 1.93 -19.15
C VAL A 66 0.61 3.27 -19.65
N LEU A 67 0.41 4.32 -18.86
CA LEU A 67 0.89 5.66 -19.14
C LEU A 67 2.02 5.96 -18.17
N THR A 68 3.21 6.10 -18.71
CA THR A 68 4.43 6.39 -17.95
C THR A 68 4.80 7.86 -17.93
N ASP A 69 4.15 8.69 -18.76
CA ASP A 69 4.23 10.15 -18.72
C ASP A 69 2.83 10.71 -19.02
N THR A 70 2.24 11.38 -18.04
CA THR A 70 0.91 11.99 -18.15
C THR A 70 0.76 13.11 -17.11
N THR A 71 -0.45 13.68 -17.00
CA THR A 71 -0.80 14.68 -15.99
C THR A 71 -2.02 14.23 -15.19
N VAL A 72 -1.91 14.30 -13.86
CA VAL A 72 -2.96 13.97 -12.88
C VAL A 72 -3.26 15.20 -12.04
N ASN A 73 -4.49 15.70 -12.11
CA ASN A 73 -4.95 16.92 -11.46
C ASN A 73 -4.02 18.13 -11.70
N GLY A 74 -3.46 18.24 -12.91
CA GLY A 74 -2.52 19.31 -13.29
C GLY A 74 -1.06 19.06 -12.87
N ALA A 75 -0.79 18.06 -12.04
CA ALA A 75 0.58 17.66 -11.69
C ALA A 75 1.13 16.64 -12.69
N ARG A 76 2.44 16.70 -12.97
CA ARG A 76 3.11 15.69 -13.79
C ARG A 76 3.09 14.33 -13.09
N CYS A 77 2.84 13.29 -13.86
CA CYS A 77 2.88 11.90 -13.43
C CYS A 77 3.85 11.16 -14.35
N ASN A 78 5.09 10.97 -13.90
CA ASN A 78 6.12 10.29 -14.66
C ASN A 78 6.75 9.15 -13.85
N ILE A 79 6.96 8.01 -14.48
CA ILE A 79 7.48 6.80 -13.80
C ILE A 79 8.96 6.94 -13.42
N ALA A 80 9.69 7.86 -14.06
CA ALA A 80 11.10 8.13 -13.84
C ALA A 80 11.37 9.18 -12.75
N ASP A 81 10.33 9.78 -12.13
CA ASP A 81 10.47 10.85 -11.12
C ASP A 81 10.95 10.34 -9.73
N GLY A 82 11.69 9.22 -9.67
CA GLY A 82 12.32 8.70 -8.45
C GLY A 82 11.37 8.58 -7.26
N LEU A 83 11.58 9.42 -6.24
CA LEU A 83 10.78 9.48 -5.00
C LEU A 83 9.35 10.04 -5.20
N SER A 84 9.05 10.57 -6.38
CA SER A 84 7.71 11.03 -6.80
C SER A 84 7.21 10.26 -8.02
N ALA A 85 7.75 9.07 -8.26
CA ALA A 85 7.38 8.24 -9.39
C ALA A 85 5.87 8.00 -9.45
N CYS A 86 5.33 8.08 -10.66
CA CYS A 86 3.91 7.94 -10.92
C CYS A 86 3.66 7.23 -12.25
N PHE A 87 2.67 6.37 -12.29
CA PHE A 87 2.17 5.78 -13.54
C PHE A 87 0.66 5.70 -13.51
N ALA A 88 0.04 5.72 -14.68
CA ALA A 88 -1.40 5.54 -14.80
C ALA A 88 -1.77 4.33 -15.63
N LEU A 89 -2.90 3.72 -15.29
CA LEU A 89 -3.46 2.56 -15.97
C LEU A 89 -4.81 2.94 -16.54
N VAL A 90 -5.06 2.56 -17.79
CA VAL A 90 -6.40 2.57 -18.37
C VAL A 90 -7.01 1.20 -18.18
N VAL A 91 -8.02 1.10 -17.32
CA VAL A 91 -8.57 -0.15 -16.84
C VAL A 91 -10.01 -0.30 -17.35
N PRO A 92 -10.33 -1.39 -18.06
CA PRO A 92 -11.72 -1.71 -18.38
C PRO A 92 -12.48 -2.06 -17.10
N VAL A 93 -13.71 -1.59 -17.01
CA VAL A 93 -14.65 -1.95 -15.96
C VAL A 93 -15.95 -2.37 -16.61
N GLU A 94 -16.43 -3.53 -16.19
CA GLU A 94 -17.75 -3.99 -16.51
C GLU A 94 -18.72 -3.39 -15.49
N ARG A 95 -19.72 -2.64 -15.97
CA ARG A 95 -20.72 -2.03 -15.08
C ARG A 95 -22.12 -2.57 -15.31
N GLU A 96 -22.41 -2.99 -16.54
CA GLU A 96 -23.70 -3.52 -16.95
C GLU A 96 -23.46 -4.59 -18.02
N SER A 97 -24.02 -5.80 -17.84
CA SER A 97 -24.21 -6.82 -18.88
C SER A 97 -22.99 -7.57 -19.45
N ASP A 98 -22.07 -8.08 -18.62
CA ASP A 98 -20.94 -8.97 -19.03
C ASP A 98 -20.04 -8.39 -20.15
N THR A 99 -20.19 -7.09 -20.43
CA THR A 99 -19.53 -6.39 -21.52
C THR A 99 -18.79 -5.18 -20.99
N ILE A 100 -17.54 -5.03 -21.42
CA ILE A 100 -16.74 -3.85 -21.09
C ILE A 100 -17.43 -2.64 -21.74
N ASN A 101 -17.99 -1.78 -20.90
CA ASN A 101 -18.72 -0.59 -21.32
C ASN A 101 -18.26 0.68 -20.60
N THR A 102 -17.30 0.55 -19.67
CA THR A 102 -16.74 1.65 -18.89
C THR A 102 -15.21 1.53 -18.87
N TYR A 103 -14.52 2.66 -18.94
CA TYR A 103 -13.08 2.72 -18.70
C TYR A 103 -12.77 3.70 -17.58
N LEU A 104 -11.93 3.24 -16.66
CA LEU A 104 -11.34 4.05 -15.59
C LEU A 104 -9.89 4.34 -15.92
N VAL A 105 -9.40 5.47 -15.41
CA VAL A 105 -7.98 5.69 -15.20
C VAL A 105 -7.67 5.60 -13.72
N LEU A 106 -6.66 4.79 -13.39
CA LEU A 106 -6.09 4.64 -12.05
C LEU A 106 -4.64 5.13 -12.12
N ALA A 107 -4.30 6.24 -11.47
CA ALA A 107 -2.92 6.71 -11.40
C ALA A 107 -2.34 6.45 -10.01
N TYR A 108 -1.27 5.66 -9.93
CA TYR A 108 -0.53 5.42 -8.70
C TYR A 108 0.62 6.41 -8.63
N ARG A 109 0.63 7.21 -7.57
CA ARG A 109 1.64 8.23 -7.32
C ARG A 109 2.27 8.00 -5.96
N ILE A 110 3.59 8.10 -5.94
CA ILE A 110 4.35 8.17 -4.71
C ILE A 110 4.48 9.62 -4.30
N GLN A 111 4.27 9.88 -3.02
CA GLN A 111 4.44 11.20 -2.42
C GLN A 111 4.94 11.07 -0.99
N PRO A 112 5.63 12.09 -0.46
CA PRO A 112 5.96 12.15 0.96
C PRO A 112 4.70 12.01 1.82
N ARG A 113 4.78 11.27 2.93
CA ARG A 113 3.65 11.12 3.85
C ARG A 113 3.22 12.47 4.45
N SER A 114 4.16 13.41 4.62
CA SER A 114 3.90 14.77 5.08
C SER A 114 2.88 15.53 4.22
N GLU A 115 2.81 15.27 2.91
CA GLU A 115 1.87 15.90 1.97
C GLU A 115 0.44 15.32 2.05
N LEU A 116 0.27 14.17 2.71
CA LEU A 116 -1.03 13.55 2.90
C LEU A 116 -1.85 14.35 3.92
N GLY A 117 -3.08 14.73 3.55
CA GLY A 117 -3.97 15.48 4.43
C GLY A 117 -4.29 14.73 5.72
N ALA A 118 -4.48 15.46 6.83
CA ALA A 118 -4.71 14.89 8.16
C ALA A 118 -5.93 13.97 8.27
N LEU A 119 -6.91 14.08 7.35
CA LEU A 119 -8.06 13.17 7.29
C LEU A 119 -7.70 11.75 6.82
N TYR A 120 -6.55 11.57 6.17
CA TYR A 120 -6.14 10.31 5.56
C TYR A 120 -5.01 9.61 6.30
N LYS A 121 -4.52 10.18 7.42
CA LYS A 121 -3.45 9.60 8.21
C LYS A 121 -3.58 9.92 9.69
N LEU A 122 -3.04 9.05 10.54
CA LEU A 122 -2.81 9.38 11.94
C LEU A 122 -1.59 10.29 12.08
N ALA A 123 -1.65 11.21 13.04
CA ALA A 123 -0.56 12.11 13.37
C ALA A 123 0.66 11.30 13.85
N ASP A 124 1.75 11.38 13.09
CA ASP A 124 3.01 10.73 13.41
C ASP A 124 4.13 11.53 12.74
N ALA A 125 4.81 12.36 13.54
CA ALA A 125 5.85 13.26 13.06
C ALA A 125 7.07 12.49 12.52
N TRP A 126 7.37 11.31 13.09
CA TRP A 126 8.46 10.50 12.59
C TRP A 126 8.10 9.92 11.22
N ALA A 127 6.91 9.34 11.06
CA ALA A 127 6.51 8.78 9.77
C ALA A 127 6.41 9.88 8.71
N ASP A 128 5.87 11.05 9.04
CA ASP A 128 5.79 12.19 8.12
C ASP A 128 7.14 12.67 7.59
N ALA A 129 8.20 12.57 8.41
CA ALA A 129 9.55 12.96 8.03
C ALA A 129 10.33 11.85 7.31
N ASN A 130 9.93 10.58 7.49
CA ASN A 130 10.77 9.45 7.09
C ASN A 130 10.13 8.55 6.02
N THR A 131 8.82 8.59 5.82
CA THR A 131 8.11 7.64 4.95
C THR A 131 7.35 8.31 3.81
N PHE A 132 7.01 7.50 2.83
CA PHE A 132 6.23 7.86 1.66
C PHE A 132 4.91 7.09 1.67
N VAL A 133 3.99 7.51 0.81
CA VAL A 133 2.73 6.82 0.58
C VAL A 133 2.55 6.55 -0.90
N ILE A 134 1.80 5.50 -1.22
CA ILE A 134 1.23 5.30 -2.55
C ILE A 134 -0.20 5.78 -2.50
N GLN A 135 -0.51 6.82 -3.27
CA GLN A 135 -1.86 7.26 -3.52
C GLN A 135 -2.34 6.82 -4.89
N GLU A 136 -3.59 6.44 -4.96
CA GLU A 136 -4.27 6.16 -6.21
C GLU A 136 -5.29 7.26 -6.53
N TYR A 137 -5.20 7.79 -7.73
CA TYR A 137 -6.13 8.78 -8.26
C TYR A 137 -7.05 8.09 -9.26
N ARG A 138 -8.35 8.06 -8.97
CA ARG A 138 -9.35 7.38 -9.80
C ARG A 138 -10.23 8.36 -10.57
N ARG A 139 -10.48 8.08 -11.84
CA ARG A 139 -11.48 8.78 -12.65
C ARG A 139 -12.08 7.89 -13.74
N VAL A 140 -13.39 8.03 -13.97
CA VAL A 140 -14.06 7.48 -15.16
C VAL A 140 -13.72 8.35 -16.38
N ILE A 141 -13.19 7.74 -17.43
CA ILE A 141 -12.86 8.45 -18.69
C ILE A 141 -13.92 8.26 -19.76
N CYS A 142 -14.62 7.13 -19.77
CA CYS A 142 -15.82 6.93 -20.58
C CYS A 142 -16.72 5.86 -19.95
N GLY A 143 -18.01 5.88 -20.30
CA GLY A 143 -19.00 4.91 -19.82
C GLY A 143 -20.06 4.55 -20.86
N PRO A 144 -21.11 3.80 -20.49
CA PRO A 144 -22.14 3.37 -21.42
C PRO A 144 -22.97 4.55 -21.93
N SER A 145 -23.37 4.49 -23.20
CA SER A 145 -24.39 5.36 -23.78
C SER A 145 -25.76 4.93 -23.25
N ARG A 146 -26.23 5.54 -22.16
CA ARG A 146 -27.60 5.30 -21.69
C ARG A 146 -28.60 6.20 -22.43
N PRO A 147 -29.80 5.71 -22.76
CA PRO A 147 -30.90 6.57 -23.19
C PRO A 147 -31.17 7.58 -22.08
N ARG A 148 -30.96 8.87 -22.37
CA ARG A 148 -31.07 9.94 -21.38
C ARG A 148 -32.48 10.53 -21.48
N LYS A 149 -33.17 10.68 -20.34
CA LYS A 149 -34.39 11.50 -20.32
C LYS A 149 -33.98 12.97 -20.44
N PRO A 150 -34.81 13.85 -21.04
CA PRO A 150 -34.46 15.27 -21.19
C PRO A 150 -34.07 15.97 -19.88
N GLU A 151 -34.59 15.48 -18.75
CA GLU A 151 -34.41 16.04 -17.40
C GLU A 151 -33.12 15.58 -16.70
N ASP A 152 -32.52 14.46 -17.13
CA ASP A 152 -31.32 13.94 -16.46
C ASP A 152 -30.14 14.88 -16.70
N PRO A 153 -29.25 15.16 -15.73
CA PRO A 153 -28.02 15.91 -15.99
C PRO A 153 -27.07 15.14 -16.94
N PRO A 154 -26.20 15.83 -17.70
CA PRO A 154 -25.26 15.14 -18.58
C PRO A 154 -24.30 14.32 -17.73
N PRO A 155 -23.94 13.09 -18.16
CA PRO A 155 -22.94 12.32 -17.45
C PRO A 155 -21.62 13.10 -17.39
N PRO A 156 -20.85 12.99 -16.30
CA PRO A 156 -19.60 13.73 -16.14
C PRO A 156 -18.46 13.19 -17.02
N TYR A 157 -18.76 12.22 -17.89
CA TYR A 157 -17.83 11.58 -18.81
C TYR A 157 -18.53 11.27 -20.14
N PRO A 158 -17.80 11.27 -21.26
CA PRO A 158 -18.34 10.91 -22.57
C PRO A 158 -18.69 9.41 -22.66
N PRO A 159 -19.54 9.00 -23.61
CA PRO A 159 -19.74 7.59 -23.91
C PRO A 159 -18.47 6.94 -24.47
N CYS A 160 -18.23 5.67 -24.18
CA CYS A 160 -17.17 4.92 -24.86
C CYS A 160 -17.55 4.67 -26.34
N SER A 161 -16.55 4.72 -27.23
CA SER A 161 -16.76 4.50 -28.67
C SER A 161 -16.61 3.04 -29.07
N GLY A 162 -17.36 2.59 -30.08
CA GLY A 162 -17.21 1.27 -30.70
C GLY A 162 -17.92 0.12 -29.98
N SER A 163 -17.95 -1.04 -30.64
CA SER A 163 -18.41 -2.32 -30.09
C SER A 163 -17.38 -3.40 -30.49
N PRO A 164 -16.55 -3.93 -29.58
CA PRO A 164 -16.52 -3.65 -28.14
C PRO A 164 -16.05 -2.22 -27.82
N ALA A 165 -16.41 -1.71 -26.64
CA ALA A 165 -16.06 -0.37 -26.22
C ALA A 165 -14.53 -0.17 -26.21
N VAL A 166 -14.09 1.00 -26.68
CA VAL A 166 -12.69 1.42 -26.73
C VAL A 166 -12.54 2.71 -25.94
N PRO A 167 -11.47 2.88 -25.15
CA PRO A 167 -11.20 4.15 -24.48
C PRO A 167 -10.89 5.25 -25.50
N PRO A 168 -11.17 6.53 -25.21
CA PRO A 168 -10.88 7.64 -26.10
C PRO A 168 -9.37 7.75 -26.41
N THR A 169 -9.05 8.10 -27.66
CA THR A 169 -7.69 8.39 -28.16
C THR A 169 -7.64 9.79 -28.78
N PRO A 170 -6.63 10.63 -28.45
CA PRO A 170 -5.58 10.41 -27.45
C PRO A 170 -6.16 10.36 -26.02
N LEU A 171 -5.46 9.67 -25.11
CA LEU A 171 -5.92 9.55 -23.73
C LEU A 171 -5.90 10.93 -23.06
N PRO A 172 -6.98 11.32 -22.36
CA PRO A 172 -7.08 12.65 -21.79
C PRO A 172 -6.14 12.82 -20.60
N THR A 173 -5.69 14.06 -20.37
CA THR A 173 -5.17 14.50 -19.07
C THR A 173 -6.18 14.15 -17.97
N ILE A 174 -5.69 13.56 -16.88
CA ILE A 174 -6.52 13.06 -15.80
C ILE A 174 -6.83 14.22 -14.86
N SER A 175 -7.85 15.04 -15.10
CA SER A 175 -8.28 16.09 -14.15
C SER A 175 -9.35 15.59 -13.17
N GLY A 176 -9.64 16.29 -12.06
CA GLY A 176 -10.73 15.94 -11.14
C GLY A 176 -10.73 14.51 -10.59
N ALA A 177 -9.59 13.83 -10.59
CA ALA A 177 -9.46 12.47 -10.07
C ALA A 177 -9.43 12.49 -8.54
N ARG A 178 -10.14 11.54 -7.92
CA ARG A 178 -10.24 11.46 -6.46
C ARG A 178 -9.08 10.64 -5.90
N PRO A 179 -8.36 11.14 -4.88
CA PRO A 179 -7.26 10.40 -4.26
C PRO A 179 -7.78 9.35 -3.26
N TYR A 180 -7.10 8.23 -3.21
CA TYR A 180 -7.30 7.14 -2.26
C TYR A 180 -5.93 6.68 -1.75
N LEU A 181 -5.79 6.46 -0.44
CA LEU A 181 -4.57 5.88 0.10
C LEU A 181 -4.54 4.38 -0.25
N VAL A 182 -3.42 3.93 -0.82
CA VAL A 182 -3.19 2.51 -1.14
C VAL A 182 -2.21 1.89 -0.16
N LEU A 183 -1.09 2.58 0.10
CA LEU A 183 -0.04 2.10 1.00
C LEU A 183 0.51 3.27 1.82
N ASP A 184 0.64 3.07 3.13
CA ASP A 184 1.36 3.97 4.03
C ASP A 184 2.70 3.36 4.45
N GLY A 185 3.66 4.20 4.82
CA GLY A 185 4.94 3.76 5.39
C GLY A 185 5.96 3.28 4.35
N LEU A 186 5.79 3.59 3.06
CA LEU A 186 6.74 3.20 2.01
C LEU A 186 8.15 3.76 2.33
N ALA A 187 9.15 2.88 2.27
CA ALA A 187 10.55 3.15 2.58
C ALA A 187 11.36 3.31 1.30
N PHE A 188 12.26 4.30 1.29
CA PHE A 188 13.20 4.53 0.18
C PHE A 188 14.68 4.37 0.58
N ASP A 189 14.95 3.97 1.82
CA ASP A 189 16.30 3.87 2.40
C ASP A 189 17.21 2.91 1.59
N ASN A 190 16.62 1.82 1.09
CA ASN A 190 17.29 0.81 0.28
C ASN A 190 16.67 0.66 -1.12
N LEU A 191 15.91 1.66 -1.57
CA LEU A 191 15.15 1.62 -2.82
C LEU A 191 15.51 2.82 -3.69
N THR A 192 15.99 2.57 -4.90
CA THR A 192 16.27 3.64 -5.87
C THR A 192 15.03 4.02 -6.68
N GLN A 193 14.15 3.05 -6.93
CA GLN A 193 12.94 3.23 -7.72
C GLN A 193 11.87 2.21 -7.31
N ALA A 194 10.67 2.69 -7.01
CA ALA A 194 9.56 1.81 -6.63
C ALA A 194 8.81 1.22 -7.83
N PHE A 195 8.78 1.95 -8.95
CA PHE A 195 8.07 1.55 -10.16
C PHE A 195 8.99 1.62 -11.38
N SER A 196 9.02 0.57 -12.19
CA SER A 196 9.65 0.62 -13.50
C SER A 196 8.79 -0.06 -14.56
N TYR A 197 8.88 0.41 -15.80
CA TYR A 197 8.11 -0.15 -16.91
C TYR A 197 9.03 -0.49 -18.08
N ASP A 198 8.95 -1.73 -18.52
CA ASP A 198 9.54 -2.21 -19.76
C ASP A 198 8.45 -2.29 -20.84
N PRO A 199 8.39 -1.33 -21.77
CA PRO A 199 7.37 -1.30 -22.81
C PRO A 199 7.54 -2.43 -23.83
N ALA A 200 8.76 -2.93 -24.05
CA ALA A 200 9.03 -4.00 -25.02
C ALA A 200 8.42 -5.32 -24.55
N ASN A 201 8.54 -5.62 -23.25
CA ASN A 201 7.97 -6.82 -22.65
C ASN A 201 6.61 -6.60 -21.97
N ARG A 202 6.04 -5.39 -22.08
CA ARG A 202 4.80 -4.96 -21.40
C ARG A 202 4.81 -5.29 -19.90
N LYS A 203 5.97 -5.13 -19.26
CA LYS A 203 6.24 -5.60 -17.90
C LYS A 203 6.40 -4.42 -16.96
N LEU A 204 5.52 -4.30 -15.97
CA LEU A 204 5.67 -3.35 -14.87
C LEU A 204 6.31 -4.05 -13.68
N THR A 205 7.33 -3.44 -13.09
CA THR A 205 7.96 -3.92 -11.87
C THR A 205 7.59 -3.01 -10.71
N LEU A 206 7.10 -3.59 -9.63
CA LEU A 206 6.83 -2.94 -8.36
C LEU A 206 7.89 -3.41 -7.36
N THR A 207 8.66 -2.51 -6.78
CA THR A 207 9.64 -2.82 -5.75
C THR A 207 9.32 -2.02 -4.50
N LEU A 208 8.81 -2.68 -3.47
CA LEU A 208 8.23 -2.04 -2.30
C LEU A 208 8.84 -2.58 -1.00
N GLN A 209 9.05 -1.68 -0.06
CA GLN A 209 9.41 -2.00 1.32
C GLN A 209 8.69 -0.97 2.20
N VAL A 210 8.13 -1.38 3.33
CA VAL A 210 7.58 -0.43 4.30
C VAL A 210 8.51 -0.30 5.49
N LYS A 211 8.49 0.85 6.16
CA LYS A 211 9.18 1.05 7.43
C LYS A 211 8.30 1.75 8.45
N GLN A 212 8.54 1.44 9.72
CA GLN A 212 7.83 2.03 10.85
C GLN A 212 8.77 2.20 12.05
N LEU A 213 8.46 3.16 12.91
CA LEU A 213 9.15 3.32 14.20
C LEU A 213 8.33 2.65 15.28
N HIS A 214 8.92 1.64 15.92
CA HIS A 214 8.31 0.98 17.08
C HIS A 214 9.25 1.07 18.27
N ARG A 215 8.81 1.77 19.33
CA ARG A 215 9.59 1.96 20.57
C ARG A 215 11.01 2.50 20.31
N GLY A 216 11.13 3.47 19.41
CA GLY A 216 12.41 4.12 19.08
C GLY A 216 13.31 3.33 18.13
N VAL A 217 12.87 2.16 17.65
CA VAL A 217 13.61 1.34 16.67
C VAL A 217 12.89 1.34 15.33
N VAL A 218 13.63 1.55 14.26
CA VAL A 218 13.09 1.50 12.88
C VAL A 218 13.06 0.06 12.42
N HIS A 219 11.88 -0.39 12.01
CA HIS A 219 11.65 -1.72 11.46
C HIS A 219 11.29 -1.63 9.99
N PHE A 220 11.77 -2.57 9.19
CA PHE A 220 11.48 -2.70 7.77
C PHE A 220 10.69 -3.97 7.49
N THR A 221 9.74 -3.90 6.56
CA THR A 221 8.97 -5.06 6.10
C THR A 221 8.95 -5.09 4.57
N PRO A 222 9.52 -6.11 3.91
CA PRO A 222 10.30 -7.20 4.50
C PRO A 222 11.61 -6.71 5.14
N GLN A 223 12.14 -7.46 6.11
CA GLN A 223 13.28 -7.02 6.93
C GLN A 223 14.61 -6.98 6.15
N SER A 224 14.83 -7.92 5.23
CA SER A 224 16.12 -8.09 4.55
C SER A 224 16.28 -7.23 3.30
N ALA A 225 15.22 -7.14 2.49
CA ALA A 225 15.23 -6.42 1.22
C ALA A 225 13.81 -6.02 0.78
N PRO A 226 13.67 -5.00 -0.07
CA PRO A 226 12.41 -4.70 -0.73
C PRO A 226 11.85 -5.90 -1.51
N GLN A 227 10.53 -6.09 -1.43
CA GLN A 227 9.83 -7.09 -2.22
C GLN A 227 9.69 -6.59 -3.66
N THR A 228 10.10 -7.42 -4.62
CA THR A 228 9.94 -7.11 -6.05
C THR A 228 8.88 -8.01 -6.68
N LEU A 229 7.90 -7.39 -7.34
CA LEU A 229 6.86 -8.06 -8.12
C LEU A 229 6.94 -7.59 -9.59
N GLN A 230 7.08 -8.54 -10.51
CA GLN A 230 7.03 -8.27 -11.95
C GLN A 230 5.67 -8.71 -12.49
N VAL A 231 4.98 -7.78 -13.15
CA VAL A 231 3.63 -7.98 -13.67
C VAL A 231 3.63 -7.72 -15.17
N VAL A 232 3.32 -8.75 -15.94
CA VAL A 232 3.13 -8.63 -17.39
C VAL A 232 1.67 -8.33 -17.68
N ARG A 233 1.42 -7.30 -18.50
CA ARG A 233 0.07 -6.92 -18.95
C ARG A 233 -0.46 -7.99 -19.90
N ARG A 234 -1.73 -8.40 -19.74
CA ARG A 234 -2.33 -9.45 -20.60
C ARG A 234 -2.93 -8.91 -21.90
N ASN A 235 -3.33 -7.64 -21.91
CA ASN A 235 -4.06 -7.01 -23.02
C ASN A 235 -3.19 -6.07 -23.86
#